data_AF-A0A962XBD0-F1
#
_entry.id   AF-A0A962XBD0-F1
#
_cell.length_a   1.000
_cell.length_b   1.000
_cell.length_c   1.000
_cell.angle_alpha   90.00
_cell.angle_beta   90.00
_cell.angle_gamma   90.00
#
_symmetry.space_group_name_H-M   'P 1'
#
loop_
_entity.id
_entity.type
_entity.pdbx_description
1 polymer ?
#
loop_
_entity_poly.entity_id
_entity_poly.type
_entity_poly.pdbx_seq_one_letter_code
_entity_poly.pdbx_strand_id
1 'polypeptide(L)'
;ISVFNEQGDILHQYQSELLSHYPVAPLAPTWLETVLQATSKTPQHTSDPETLAVGLPLINNFGRPVGSLILRYDRAFYDQELQQTLFHLIRAALLILAAASLIALLGVWLLFRDTRRELRQVSVALEDFLENRHNPNLQRNSDSALAVLAIAAELKSREFQQRLIQATRILRLEQRLTDQTAPHEKTHPGESVQ
;
A
#
# COMPACT_ATOMS: atom_id res chain seq x y z
N ILE A 1 27.42 -26.47 -4.72
CA ILE A 1 27.11 -27.24 -5.94
C ILE A 1 27.83 -28.58 -5.82
N SER A 2 27.13 -29.68 -6.04
CA SER A 2 27.72 -31.02 -6.05
C SER A 2 27.28 -31.75 -7.30
N VAL A 3 28.21 -32.43 -7.98
CA VAL A 3 27.97 -33.26 -9.15
C VAL A 3 28.12 -34.71 -8.73
N PHE A 4 27.14 -35.53 -9.06
CA PHE A 4 27.09 -36.95 -8.71
C PHE A 4 27.16 -37.82 -9.98
N ASN A 5 27.79 -38.98 -9.87
CA ASN A 5 27.73 -40.03 -10.90
C ASN A 5 26.39 -40.78 -10.86
N GLU A 6 26.21 -41.76 -11.75
CA GLU A 6 25.01 -42.64 -11.79
C GLU A 6 24.82 -43.45 -10.49
N GLN A 7 25.91 -43.72 -9.77
CA GLN A 7 25.94 -44.50 -8.54
C GLN A 7 25.66 -43.67 -7.27
N GLY A 8 25.58 -42.34 -7.40
CA GLY A 8 25.39 -41.42 -6.27
C GLY A 8 26.69 -41.01 -5.54
N ASP A 9 27.86 -41.29 -6.10
CA ASP A 9 29.14 -40.78 -5.60
C ASP A 9 29.39 -39.35 -6.06
N ILE A 10 30.00 -38.55 -5.19
CA ILE A 10 30.35 -37.15 -5.47
C ILE A 10 31.57 -37.12 -6.40
N LEU A 11 31.38 -36.64 -7.63
CA LEU A 11 32.46 -36.39 -8.59
C LEU A 11 33.13 -35.03 -8.34
N HIS A 12 32.32 -34.01 -8.08
CA HIS A 12 32.80 -32.66 -7.81
C HIS A 12 31.94 -31.99 -6.75
N GLN A 13 32.57 -31.31 -5.81
CA GLN A 13 31.90 -30.47 -4.84
C GLN A 13 32.53 -29.08 -4.85
N TYR A 14 31.74 -28.09 -5.21
CA TYR A 14 32.08 -26.68 -5.07
C TYR A 14 31.26 -26.09 -3.93
N GLN A 15 31.96 -25.67 -2.88
CA GLN A 15 31.39 -24.92 -1.76
C GLN A 15 32.12 -23.58 -1.69
N SER A 16 31.38 -22.48 -1.75
CA SER A 16 32.02 -21.17 -1.63
C SER A 16 32.55 -20.99 -0.21
N GLU A 17 33.72 -20.38 -0.05
CA GLU A 17 34.31 -20.11 1.26
C GLU A 17 33.41 -19.25 2.16
N LEU A 18 32.58 -18.38 1.59
CA LEU A 18 31.56 -17.61 2.32
C LEU A 18 30.51 -18.47 3.05
N LEU A 19 30.28 -19.70 2.57
CA LEU A 19 29.29 -20.65 3.09
C LEU A 19 29.95 -21.79 3.89
N SER A 20 31.25 -21.71 4.15
CA SER A 20 32.00 -22.76 4.88
C SER A 20 31.71 -22.80 6.37
N HIS A 21 31.16 -21.72 6.95
CA HIS A 21 30.74 -21.65 8.35
C HIS A 21 29.37 -22.28 8.63
N TYR A 22 28.59 -22.62 7.59
CA TYR A 22 27.26 -23.21 7.74
C TYR A 22 27.31 -24.70 7.31
N PRO A 23 27.11 -25.65 8.25
CA PRO A 23 27.14 -27.07 7.93
C PRO A 23 25.94 -27.42 7.04
N VAL A 24 26.21 -27.84 5.80
CA VAL A 24 25.14 -28.24 4.88
C VAL A 24 24.62 -29.62 5.28
N ALA A 25 23.40 -29.68 5.83
CA ALA A 25 22.79 -30.91 6.33
C ALA A 25 22.79 -32.04 5.28
N PRO A 26 23.11 -33.30 5.66
CA PRO A 26 23.23 -34.42 4.72
C PRO A 26 21.93 -34.65 3.96
N LEU A 27 22.04 -34.90 2.65
CA LEU A 27 20.87 -35.17 1.81
C LEU A 27 20.18 -36.47 2.22
N ALA A 28 18.84 -36.46 2.20
CA ALA A 28 18.05 -37.67 2.29
C ALA A 28 18.38 -38.62 1.11
N PRO A 29 18.80 -39.87 1.36
CA PRO A 29 19.17 -40.82 0.31
C PRO A 29 18.03 -41.09 -0.69
N THR A 30 16.79 -41.14 -0.20
CA THR A 30 15.59 -41.39 -1.00
C THR A 30 15.32 -40.29 -2.03
N TRP A 31 15.64 -39.04 -1.69
CA TRP A 31 15.51 -37.93 -2.64
C TRP A 31 16.58 -38.00 -3.71
N LEU A 32 17.83 -38.31 -3.33
CA LEU A 32 18.93 -38.47 -4.29
C LEU A 32 18.61 -39.55 -5.32
N GLU A 33 18.08 -40.70 -4.89
CA GLU A 33 17.61 -41.76 -5.79
C GLU A 33 16.52 -41.28 -6.75
N THR A 34 15.59 -40.46 -6.27
CA THR A 34 14.51 -39.90 -7.10
C THR A 34 15.05 -38.97 -8.20
N VAL A 35 16.10 -38.20 -7.91
CA VAL A 35 16.78 -37.34 -8.89
C VAL A 35 17.61 -38.17 -9.86
N LEU A 36 18.31 -39.21 -9.39
CA LEU A 36 19.14 -40.07 -10.24
C LEU A 36 18.31 -40.93 -11.20
N GLN A 37 17.13 -41.37 -10.77
CA GLN A 37 16.20 -42.15 -11.59
C GLN A 37 15.31 -41.27 -12.49
N ALA A 38 15.33 -39.95 -12.30
CA ALA A 38 14.56 -39.03 -13.12
C ALA A 38 15.07 -39.03 -14.57
N THR A 39 14.22 -39.51 -15.49
CA THR A 39 14.51 -39.47 -16.94
C THR A 39 14.09 -38.14 -17.58
N SER A 40 13.36 -37.29 -16.84
CA SER A 40 12.90 -35.99 -17.30
C SER A 40 13.91 -34.89 -16.98
N LYS A 41 14.07 -33.90 -17.88
CA LYS A 41 14.89 -32.69 -17.68
C LYS A 41 14.31 -31.73 -16.63
N THR A 42 13.24 -32.11 -15.95
CA THR A 42 12.54 -31.26 -14.99
C THR A 42 13.33 -31.17 -13.70
N PRO A 43 13.63 -29.96 -13.20
CA PRO A 43 14.25 -29.80 -11.90
C PRO A 43 13.38 -30.38 -10.81
N GLN A 44 13.97 -31.26 -10.00
CA GLN A 44 13.35 -31.71 -8.76
C GLN A 44 13.87 -30.87 -7.61
N HIS A 45 12.98 -30.51 -6.70
CA HIS A 45 13.31 -29.74 -5.53
C HIS A 45 12.92 -30.54 -4.29
N THR A 46 13.74 -30.45 -3.25
CA THR A 46 13.34 -30.82 -1.90
C THR A 46 13.59 -29.64 -0.98
N SER A 47 12.64 -29.46 -0.07
CA SER A 47 12.74 -28.49 1.01
C SER A 47 12.78 -29.30 2.30
N ASP A 48 13.98 -29.53 2.82
CA ASP A 48 14.14 -29.94 4.21
C ASP A 48 14.06 -28.70 5.11
N PRO A 49 13.79 -28.84 6.43
CA PRO A 49 13.72 -27.70 7.35
C PRO A 49 14.98 -26.81 7.30
N GLU A 50 16.14 -27.45 7.13
CA GLU A 50 17.46 -26.82 7.21
C GLU A 50 18.14 -26.58 5.85
N THR A 51 17.68 -27.26 4.78
CA THR A 51 18.34 -27.14 3.46
C THR A 51 17.34 -27.19 2.32
N LEU A 52 17.53 -26.29 1.36
CA LEU A 52 16.84 -26.31 0.08
C LEU A 52 17.78 -26.94 -0.96
N ALA A 53 17.39 -28.06 -1.55
CA ALA A 53 18.18 -28.71 -2.60
C ALA A 53 17.39 -28.81 -3.91
N VAL A 54 18.05 -28.43 -5.00
CA VAL A 54 17.52 -28.53 -6.36
C VAL A 54 18.43 -29.50 -7.13
N GLY A 55 17.85 -30.58 -7.64
CA GLY A 55 18.53 -31.62 -8.39
C GLY A 55 18.08 -31.62 -9.85
N LEU A 56 19.05 -31.72 -10.76
CA LEU A 56 18.82 -31.91 -12.19
C LEU A 56 19.52 -33.20 -12.64
N PRO A 57 18.80 -34.16 -13.27
CA PRO A 57 19.46 -35.30 -13.89
C PRO A 57 20.29 -34.84 -15.09
N LEU A 58 21.53 -35.33 -15.19
CA LEU A 58 22.40 -35.13 -16.34
C LEU A 58 22.10 -36.23 -17.34
N ILE A 59 21.61 -35.85 -18.51
CA ILE A 59 21.19 -36.79 -19.55
C ILE A 59 22.09 -36.61 -20.77
N ASN A 60 22.64 -37.70 -21.31
CA ASN A 60 23.44 -37.68 -22.53
C ASN A 60 22.56 -37.45 -23.78
N ASN A 61 23.18 -37.18 -24.93
CA ASN A 61 22.57 -37.06 -26.25
C ASN A 61 21.73 -38.29 -26.66
N PHE A 62 21.92 -39.43 -26.01
CA PHE A 62 21.13 -40.66 -26.19
C PHE A 62 19.92 -40.78 -25.24
N GLY A 63 19.61 -39.75 -24.45
CA GLY A 63 18.49 -39.79 -23.50
C GLY A 63 18.75 -40.64 -22.26
N ARG A 64 19.99 -41.09 -22.03
CA ARG A 64 20.37 -41.90 -20.85
C ARG A 64 20.84 -41.00 -19.69
N PRO A 65 20.38 -41.24 -18.45
CA PRO A 65 20.89 -40.53 -17.28
C PRO A 65 22.34 -40.97 -17.01
N VAL A 66 23.26 -40.01 -16.89
CA VAL A 66 24.71 -40.22 -16.64
C VAL A 66 25.13 -39.68 -15.27
N GLY A 67 24.23 -39.02 -14.55
CA GLY A 67 24.50 -38.50 -13.22
C GLY A 67 23.49 -37.43 -12.83
N SER A 68 23.82 -36.63 -11.81
CA SER A 68 22.99 -35.49 -11.42
C SER A 68 23.81 -34.29 -10.98
N LEU A 69 23.28 -33.10 -11.25
CA LEU A 69 23.77 -31.84 -10.74
C LEU A 69 22.86 -31.41 -9.59
N ILE A 70 23.42 -31.24 -8.40
CA ILE A 70 22.67 -30.84 -7.22
C ILE A 70 23.19 -29.49 -6.72
N LEU A 71 22.26 -28.56 -6.62
CA LEU A 71 22.46 -27.24 -6.08
C LEU A 71 21.83 -27.19 -4.70
N ARG A 72 22.65 -27.02 -3.67
CA ARG A 72 22.24 -26.96 -2.27
C ARG A 72 22.36 -25.53 -1.80
N TYR A 73 21.30 -25.03 -1.19
CA TYR A 73 21.24 -23.73 -0.55
C TYR A 73 20.97 -23.91 0.93
N ASP A 74 21.73 -23.17 1.74
CA ASP A 74 21.45 -23.04 3.16
C ASP A 74 20.31 -22.03 3.36
N ARG A 75 19.29 -22.44 4.09
CA ARG A 75 18.14 -21.58 4.41
C ARG A 75 18.48 -20.60 5.52
N ALA A 76 19.38 -20.96 6.45
CA ALA A 76 19.75 -20.12 7.59
C ALA A 76 20.45 -18.82 7.16
N PHE A 77 21.31 -18.88 6.14
CA PHE A 77 21.93 -17.69 5.54
C PHE A 77 20.89 -16.72 4.95
N TYR A 78 19.91 -17.26 4.21
CA TYR A 78 18.83 -16.45 3.63
C TYR A 78 17.90 -15.88 4.70
N ASP A 79 17.58 -16.65 5.72
CA ASP A 79 16.69 -16.21 6.80
C ASP A 79 17.34 -15.10 7.65
N GLN A 80 18.66 -15.11 7.84
CA GLN A 80 19.36 -14.03 8.55
C GLN A 80 19.30 -12.70 7.79
N GLU A 81 19.53 -12.73 6.48
CA GLU A 81 19.48 -11.53 5.63
C GLU A 81 18.03 -11.00 5.50
N LEU A 82 17.06 -11.92 5.43
CA LEU A 82 15.64 -11.60 5.43
C LEU A 82 15.21 -10.97 6.76
N GLN A 83 15.66 -11.51 7.89
CA GLN A 83 15.34 -10.95 9.21
C GLN A 83 15.94 -9.55 9.42
N GLN A 84 17.17 -9.31 8.96
CA GLN A 84 17.75 -7.96 9.00
C GLN A 84 16.92 -6.97 8.19
N THR A 85 16.52 -7.36 6.98
CA THR A 85 15.70 -6.51 6.10
C THR A 85 14.33 -6.22 6.71
N LEU A 86 13.66 -7.24 7.26
CA LEU A 86 12.38 -7.10 7.96
C LEU A 86 12.51 -6.19 9.19
N PHE A 87 13.60 -6.32 9.95
CA PHE A 87 13.88 -5.45 11.09
C PHE A 87 14.01 -3.98 10.67
N HIS A 88 14.70 -3.72 9.55
CA HIS A 88 14.80 -2.37 8.99
C HIS A 88 13.43 -1.83 8.55
N LEU A 89 12.59 -2.65 7.90
CA LEU A 89 11.24 -2.24 7.51
C LEU A 89 10.36 -1.92 8.72
N ILE A 90 10.35 -2.80 9.74
CA ILE A 90 9.56 -2.59 10.96
C ILE A 90 10.03 -1.32 11.68
N ARG A 91 11.35 -1.11 11.78
CA ARG A 91 11.91 0.09 12.39
C ARG A 91 11.52 1.36 11.62
N ALA A 92 11.59 1.33 10.29
CA ALA A 92 11.16 2.46 9.46
C ALA A 92 9.66 2.73 9.61
N ALA A 93 8.83 1.68 9.60
CA ALA A 93 7.39 1.78 9.79
C ALA A 93 7.05 2.38 11.17
N LEU A 94 7.71 1.94 12.24
CA LEU A 94 7.53 2.50 13.58
C LEU A 94 7.92 3.98 13.65
N LEU A 95 9.01 4.39 13.00
CA LEU A 95 9.42 5.79 12.97
C LEU A 95 8.41 6.66 12.22
N ILE A 96 7.92 6.19 11.07
CA ILE A 96 6.89 6.89 10.29
C ILE A 96 5.59 6.98 11.11
N LEU A 97 5.18 5.88 11.75
CA LEU A 97 3.97 5.85 12.58
C LEU A 97 4.09 6.78 13.80
N ALA A 98 5.26 6.81 14.45
CA ALA A 98 5.53 7.72 15.56
C ALA A 98 5.48 9.19 15.11
N ALA A 99 6.12 9.52 13.98
CA ALA A 99 6.09 10.87 13.42
C ALA A 99 4.66 11.28 13.02
N ALA A 100 3.93 10.42 12.33
CA ALA A 100 2.54 10.66 11.94
C ALA A 100 1.64 10.82 13.16
N SER A 101 1.81 10.00 14.20
CA SER A 101 1.09 10.12 15.47
C SER A 101 1.37 11.46 16.14
N LEU A 102 2.63 11.89 16.17
CA LEU A 102 3.03 13.16 16.77
C LEU A 102 2.45 14.36 16.00
N ILE A 103 2.47 14.30 14.66
CA ILE A 103 1.85 15.31 13.77
C ILE A 103 0.33 15.33 13.98
N ALA A 104 -0.33 14.18 14.05
CA ALA A 104 -1.76 14.09 14.29
C ALA A 104 -2.12 14.68 15.66
N LEU A 105 -1.35 14.35 16.69
CA LEU A 105 -1.55 14.88 18.04
C LEU A 105 -1.32 16.40 18.10
N LEU A 106 -0.28 16.90 17.42
CA LEU A 106 -0.07 18.34 17.26
C LEU A 106 -1.24 19.00 16.52
N GLY A 107 -1.73 18.37 15.45
CA GLY A 107 -2.86 18.88 14.67
C GLY A 107 -4.13 18.99 15.49
N VAL A 108 -4.46 17.94 16.25
CA VAL A 108 -5.60 17.96 17.19
C VAL A 108 -5.40 19.02 18.26
N TRP A 109 -4.21 19.12 18.84
CA TRP A 109 -3.91 20.13 19.86
C TRP A 109 -4.05 21.56 19.31
N LEU A 110 -3.60 21.81 18.09
CA LEU A 110 -3.69 23.11 17.43
C LEU A 110 -5.16 23.49 17.17
N LEU A 111 -5.93 22.54 16.64
CA LEU A 111 -7.37 22.72 16.39
C LEU A 111 -8.11 23.03 17.70
N PHE A 112 -7.91 22.22 18.73
CA PHE A 112 -8.52 22.47 20.04
C PHE A 112 -8.10 23.80 20.66
N ARG A 113 -6.86 24.25 20.43
CA ARG A 113 -6.37 25.53 20.93
C ARG A 113 -7.08 26.71 20.26
N ASP A 114 -7.29 26.67 18.96
CA ASP A 114 -8.04 27.71 18.25
C ASP A 114 -9.53 27.67 18.57
N THR A 115 -10.14 26.48 18.63
CA THR A 115 -11.56 26.38 19.02
C THR A 115 -11.80 26.93 20.43
N ARG A 116 -10.86 26.75 21.37
CA ARG A 116 -10.95 27.36 22.72
C ARG A 116 -10.79 28.88 22.72
N ARG A 117 -10.17 29.48 21.70
CA ARG A 117 -10.10 30.94 21.55
C ARG A 117 -11.41 31.48 21.00
N GLU A 118 -11.94 30.84 19.97
CA GLU A 118 -13.23 31.23 19.38
C GLU A 118 -14.38 31.07 20.37
N LEU A 119 -14.42 29.95 21.11
CA LEU A 119 -15.42 29.75 22.17
C LEU A 119 -15.30 30.80 23.28
N ARG A 120 -14.09 31.26 23.61
CA ARG A 120 -13.89 32.34 24.59
C ARG A 120 -14.36 33.70 24.07
N GLN A 121 -14.14 33.99 22.79
CA GLN A 121 -14.65 35.22 22.18
C GLN A 121 -16.17 35.21 22.12
N VAL A 122 -16.78 34.06 21.79
CA VAL A 122 -18.24 33.90 21.79
C VAL A 122 -18.79 34.00 23.22
N SER A 123 -18.15 33.39 24.22
CA SER A 123 -18.61 33.50 25.61
C SER A 123 -18.48 34.92 26.15
N VAL A 124 -17.40 35.63 25.82
CA VAL A 124 -17.22 37.04 26.21
C VAL A 124 -18.23 37.94 25.51
N ALA A 125 -18.50 37.74 24.22
CA ALA A 125 -19.51 38.50 23.48
C ALA A 125 -20.94 38.21 23.99
N LEU A 126 -21.20 36.98 24.44
CA LEU A 126 -22.48 36.60 25.02
C LEU A 126 -22.66 37.20 26.42
N GLU A 127 -21.61 37.19 27.25
CA GLU A 127 -21.61 37.83 28.57
C GLU A 127 -21.80 39.35 28.44
N ASP A 128 -21.05 40.00 27.54
CA ASP A 128 -21.20 41.43 27.24
C ASP A 128 -22.61 41.77 26.74
N PHE A 129 -23.20 40.92 25.89
CA PHE A 129 -24.59 41.10 25.43
C PHE A 129 -25.61 40.95 26.57
N LEU A 130 -25.40 39.99 27.49
CA LEU A 130 -26.28 39.79 28.63
C LEU A 130 -26.15 40.92 29.66
N GLU A 131 -24.95 41.44 29.89
CA GLU A 131 -24.68 42.56 30.78
C GLU A 131 -25.20 43.89 30.20
N ASN A 132 -25.00 44.15 28.89
CA ASN A 132 -25.55 45.33 28.22
C ASN A 132 -27.08 45.31 28.06
N ARG A 133 -27.73 44.14 28.11
CA ARG A 133 -29.20 44.03 28.07
C ARG A 133 -29.87 44.69 29.28
N HIS A 134 -29.12 44.95 30.36
CA HIS A 134 -29.61 45.65 31.54
C HIS A 134 -29.66 47.18 31.39
N ASN A 135 -29.18 47.75 30.28
CA ASN A 135 -29.23 49.18 29.97
C ASN A 135 -30.19 49.49 28.79
N PRO A 136 -31.40 50.03 29.03
CA PRO A 136 -32.41 50.24 27.99
C PRO A 136 -32.05 51.30 26.94
N ASN A 137 -30.97 52.07 27.15
CA ASN A 137 -30.54 53.12 26.22
C ASN A 137 -29.65 52.61 25.06
N LEU A 138 -29.07 51.41 25.14
CA LEU A 138 -28.25 50.83 24.06
C LEU A 138 -29.06 50.01 23.05
N GLN A 139 -30.24 49.53 23.42
CA GLN A 139 -31.09 48.67 22.58
C GLN A 139 -31.46 49.32 21.24
N ARG A 140 -31.60 50.66 21.21
CA ARG A 140 -31.87 51.42 19.98
C ARG A 140 -30.71 51.38 18.98
N ASN A 141 -29.46 51.26 19.45
CA ASN A 141 -28.28 51.18 18.58
C ASN A 141 -27.96 49.72 18.18
N SER A 142 -28.23 48.77 19.08
CA SER A 142 -28.13 47.32 18.82
C SER A 142 -29.11 46.86 17.75
N ASP A 143 -30.36 47.35 17.76
CA ASP A 143 -31.36 47.03 16.73
C ASP A 143 -30.92 47.53 15.35
N SER A 144 -30.27 48.70 15.28
CA SER A 144 -29.67 49.19 14.03
C SER A 144 -28.43 48.42 13.60
N ALA A 145 -27.54 48.01 14.52
CA ALA A 145 -26.36 47.20 14.20
C ALA A 145 -26.74 45.80 13.73
N LEU A 146 -27.74 45.18 14.37
CA LEU A 146 -28.33 43.91 13.96
C LEU A 146 -29.03 44.02 12.61
N ALA A 147 -29.72 45.13 12.34
CA ALA A 147 -30.28 45.40 11.00
C ALA A 147 -29.19 45.50 9.93
N VAL A 148 -28.07 46.19 10.21
CA VAL A 148 -26.94 46.30 9.27
C VAL A 148 -26.28 44.93 9.03
N LEU A 149 -26.10 44.12 10.08
CA LEU A 149 -25.56 42.76 9.95
C LEU A 149 -26.52 41.82 9.22
N ALA A 150 -27.82 41.94 9.45
CA ALA A 150 -28.83 41.17 8.73
C ALA A 150 -28.83 41.52 7.24
N ILE A 151 -28.76 42.82 6.90
CA ILE A 151 -28.64 43.28 5.51
C ILE A 151 -27.35 42.77 4.87
N ALA A 152 -26.22 42.82 5.58
CA ALA A 152 -24.94 42.30 5.09
C ALA A 152 -24.96 40.77 4.90
N ALA A 153 -25.60 40.03 5.79
CA ALA A 153 -25.77 38.58 5.70
C ALA A 153 -26.68 38.19 4.52
N GLU A 154 -27.78 38.92 4.30
CA GLU A 154 -28.65 38.72 3.14
C GLU A 154 -27.91 38.98 1.82
N LEU A 155 -27.07 40.01 1.77
CA LEU A 155 -26.30 40.34 0.56
C LEU A 155 -25.31 39.23 0.22
N LYS A 156 -24.59 38.72 1.23
CA LYS A 156 -23.63 37.62 1.06
C LYS A 156 -24.29 36.29 0.69
N SER A 157 -25.49 36.03 1.23
CA SER A 157 -26.31 34.87 0.88
C SER A 157 -26.74 34.90 -0.58
N ARG A 158 -27.16 36.07 -1.10
CA ARG A 158 -27.53 36.23 -2.52
C ARG A 158 -26.34 36.02 -3.44
N GLU A 159 -25.17 36.53 -3.08
CA GLU A 159 -23.95 36.32 -3.86
C GLU A 159 -23.57 34.83 -3.93
N PHE A 160 -23.67 34.12 -2.81
CA PHE A 160 -23.41 32.68 -2.75
C PHE A 160 -24.40 31.88 -3.61
N GLN A 161 -25.69 32.22 -3.56
CA GLN A 161 -26.71 31.61 -4.42
C GLN A 161 -26.41 31.82 -5.91
N GLN A 162 -25.97 33.01 -6.30
CA GLN A 162 -25.57 33.28 -7.68
C GLN A 162 -24.37 32.44 -8.11
N ARG A 163 -23.37 32.28 -7.24
CA ARG A 163 -22.20 31.42 -7.51
C ARG A 163 -22.59 29.95 -7.67
N LEU A 164 -23.54 29.44 -6.88
CA LEU A 164 -24.04 28.07 -7.03
C LEU A 164 -24.79 27.85 -8.35
N ILE A 165 -25.59 28.82 -8.79
CA ILE A 165 -26.28 28.76 -10.08
C ILE A 165 -25.28 28.78 -11.25
N GLN A 166 -24.20 29.55 -11.14
CA GLN A 166 -23.13 29.55 -12.14
C GLN A 166 -22.38 28.21 -12.16
N ALA A 167 -22.00 27.68 -11.00
CA ALA A 167 -21.31 26.40 -10.89
C ALA A 167 -22.12 25.23 -11.47
N THR A 168 -23.44 25.19 -11.19
CA THR A 168 -24.33 24.16 -11.74
C THR A 168 -24.51 24.25 -13.25
N ARG A 169 -24.45 25.46 -13.84
CA ARG A 169 -24.44 25.60 -15.31
C ARG A 169 -23.15 25.07 -15.93
N ILE A 170 -21.99 25.35 -15.33
CA ILE A 170 -20.69 24.87 -15.81
C ILE A 170 -20.67 23.33 -15.77
N LEU A 171 -21.08 22.73 -14.66
CA LEU A 171 -21.19 21.27 -14.53
C LEU A 171 -22.13 20.64 -15.57
N ARG A 172 -23.24 21.31 -15.92
CA ARG A 172 -24.17 20.81 -16.94
C ARG A 172 -23.64 20.97 -18.37
N LEU A 173 -22.77 21.93 -18.62
CA LEU A 173 -22.08 22.07 -19.91
C LEU A 173 -20.99 21.00 -20.07
N GLU A 174 -20.22 20.74 -19.02
CA GLU A 174 -19.26 19.62 -18.97
C GLU A 174 -19.96 18.29 -19.24
N GLN A 175 -21.08 17.99 -18.56
CA GLN A 175 -21.83 16.76 -18.80
C GLN A 175 -22.30 16.61 -20.26
N ARG A 176 -22.74 17.70 -20.92
CA ARG A 176 -23.13 17.66 -22.34
C ARG A 176 -21.96 17.48 -23.29
N LEU A 177 -20.78 17.99 -22.94
CA LEU A 177 -19.56 17.79 -23.72
C LEU A 177 -19.04 16.35 -23.58
N THR A 178 -19.18 15.75 -22.41
CA THR A 178 -18.84 14.34 -22.16
C THR A 178 -19.80 13.38 -22.84
N ASP A 179 -21.10 13.68 -22.89
CA ASP A 179 -22.10 12.88 -23.63
C ASP A 179 -21.92 12.98 -25.16
N GLN A 180 -21.41 14.10 -25.68
CA GLN A 180 -21.10 14.24 -27.11
C GLN A 180 -19.78 13.58 -27.54
N THR A 181 -18.86 13.32 -26.60
CA THR A 181 -17.58 12.65 -26.89
C THR A 181 -17.61 11.14 -26.68
N ALA A 182 -18.75 10.56 -26.27
CA ALA A 182 -18.98 9.12 -26.34
C ALA A 182 -19.15 8.70 -27.82
N PRO A 183 -18.28 7.84 -28.39
CA PRO A 183 -18.37 7.45 -29.78
C PRO A 183 -19.60 6.57 -30.00
N HIS A 184 -20.38 6.90 -31.03
CA HIS A 184 -21.39 6.04 -31.63
C HIS A 184 -20.71 4.77 -32.18
N GLU A 185 -20.53 3.77 -31.32
CA GLU A 185 -20.10 2.43 -31.73
C GLU A 185 -21.31 1.72 -32.36
N LYS A 186 -21.27 1.65 -33.70
CA LYS A 186 -22.20 0.89 -34.53
C LYS A 186 -22.09 -0.59 -34.22
N THR A 187 -23.23 -1.26 -34.01
CA THR A 187 -23.33 -2.70 -34.27
C THR A 187 -24.67 -3.00 -34.97
N HIS A 188 -24.62 -3.00 -36.30
CA HIS A 188 -25.43 -3.92 -37.11
C HIS A 188 -24.71 -5.29 -37.10
N PRO A 189 -25.46 -6.39 -37.00
CA PRO A 189 -25.49 -7.38 -38.09
C PRO A 189 -26.96 -7.77 -38.39
N GLY A 190 -27.35 -8.03 -39.64
CA GLY A 190 -27.06 -9.27 -40.35
C GLY A 190 -28.06 -10.34 -39.88
N GLU A 191 -29.24 -10.46 -40.49
CA GLU A 191 -29.51 -11.41 -41.58
C GLU A 191 -29.72 -12.85 -41.07
N SER A 192 -30.96 -13.33 -41.12
CA SER A 192 -31.25 -14.74 -41.37
C SER A 192 -32.62 -14.88 -42.02
N VAL A 193 -32.55 -15.10 -43.33
CA VAL A 193 -33.55 -15.76 -44.16
C VAL A 193 -33.87 -17.14 -43.58
N GLN A 194 -35.16 -17.42 -43.35
CA GLN A 194 -35.89 -18.60 -43.82
C GLN A 194 -37.38 -18.43 -43.53
#